data_AF-A0A8S1ENA4-F1
#
_entry.id   AF-A0A8S1ENA4-F1
#
_cell.length_a   1.000
_cell.length_b   1.000
_cell.length_c   1.000
_cell.angle_alpha   90.00
_cell.angle_beta   90.00
_cell.angle_gamma   90.00
#
_symmetry.space_group_name_H-M   'P 1'
#
loop_
_entity.id
_entity.type
_entity.pdbx_description
1 polymer ?
#
loop_
_entity_poly.entity_id
_entity_poly.type
_entity_poly.pdbx_seq_one_letter_code
_entity_poly.pdbx_strand_id
1 'polypeptide(L)'
;MEERLPEKVDVVILGTGLPEAILAAACARSGLSVLHLDRKNMEETLKKDYRKFSIDILPKVLLSKGAMVQTLCDSQVSQYAEFKLVDRQLCPTLAENEQIDMNKVPCSKGEIFTSTVLSMMEKRALMKFITFCTQWRNKDEAEGRELLKEYDGKSFDEFLTSMDVGEKLKTFIINTIGILEPRPSTIEGMKASCEFMDSVGHFGASPFLYPLYGCGELAQCFCRLAAVFGSLYCLGRPVQSLIVEEGKVAGVVADDQTIRCDRVIMSPRYVPEQFEVTSEKFIDRIVYVIGESVLPEEKEHISLINLAALRPEARISRVIEAGFEACTAPKGYYLMHITGSCDDSPIGVEQIARQILQQKNIEPIWRLAFRMRVVEFERENLAPNLSVSPSLDDDIHYSAVIEKCKKLFCEIWPDRDFLPRSIRVETEDDDDQEHETPVDQ
;
A
#
# COMPACT_ATOMS: atom_id res chain seq x y z
N MET A 1 -37.08 -7.09 -13.54
CA MET A 1 -37.82 -8.32 -13.20
C MET A 1 -36.77 -9.31 -12.73
N GLU A 2 -36.84 -9.77 -11.47
CA GLU A 2 -36.04 -10.93 -11.05
C GLU A 2 -36.69 -12.17 -11.66
N GLU A 3 -36.04 -12.78 -12.67
CA GLU A 3 -36.45 -14.08 -13.17
C GLU A 3 -36.13 -15.13 -12.10
N ARG A 4 -37.14 -15.52 -11.32
CA ARG A 4 -37.04 -16.65 -10.40
C ARG A 4 -36.89 -17.94 -11.20
N LEU A 5 -35.88 -18.74 -10.85
CA LEU A 5 -35.70 -20.10 -11.36
C LEU A 5 -36.89 -20.99 -10.96
N PRO A 6 -37.22 -22.03 -11.75
CA PRO A 6 -38.29 -22.96 -11.42
C PRO A 6 -37.99 -23.70 -10.11
N GLU A 7 -39.00 -23.85 -9.25
CA GLU A 7 -38.85 -24.56 -7.96
C GLU A 7 -38.63 -26.07 -8.12
N LYS A 8 -38.99 -26.64 -9.27
CA LYS A 8 -38.83 -28.06 -9.57
C LYS A 8 -38.63 -28.30 -11.07
N VAL A 9 -37.69 -29.18 -11.39
CA VAL A 9 -37.46 -29.77 -12.73
C VAL A 9 -37.16 -31.27 -12.58
N ASP A 10 -37.25 -32.02 -13.67
CA ASP A 10 -36.96 -33.45 -13.68
C ASP A 10 -35.45 -33.73 -13.62
N VAL A 11 -34.64 -32.89 -14.27
CA VAL A 11 -33.18 -33.02 -14.30
C VAL A 11 -32.50 -31.66 -14.13
N VAL A 12 -31.54 -31.57 -13.21
CA VAL A 12 -30.60 -30.43 -13.12
C VAL A 12 -29.25 -30.88 -13.67
N ILE A 13 -28.70 -30.12 -14.60
CA ILE A 13 -27.37 -30.35 -15.18
C ILE A 13 -26.46 -29.20 -14.77
N LEU A 14 -25.29 -29.53 -14.22
CA LEU A 14 -24.31 -28.57 -13.73
C LEU A 14 -23.07 -28.59 -14.65
N GLY A 15 -22.79 -27.46 -15.31
CA GLY A 15 -21.70 -27.28 -16.27
C GLY A 15 -22.19 -27.24 -17.72
N THR A 16 -21.58 -26.40 -18.56
CA THR A 16 -21.92 -26.25 -20.01
C THR A 16 -20.91 -26.90 -20.94
N GLY A 17 -20.15 -27.88 -20.44
CA GLY A 17 -19.30 -28.72 -21.27
C GLY A 17 -20.09 -29.51 -22.32
N LEU A 18 -19.39 -30.02 -23.34
CA LEU A 18 -20.00 -30.81 -24.41
C LEU A 18 -20.78 -32.04 -23.89
N PRO A 19 -20.27 -32.84 -22.93
CA PRO A 19 -21.02 -33.96 -22.37
C PRO A 19 -22.32 -33.53 -21.69
N GLU A 20 -22.26 -32.47 -20.88
CA GLU A 20 -23.41 -31.91 -20.17
C GLU A 20 -24.46 -31.38 -21.14
N ALA A 21 -24.02 -30.71 -22.22
CA ALA A 21 -24.91 -30.23 -23.27
C ALA A 21 -25.58 -31.38 -24.05
N ILE A 22 -24.83 -32.47 -24.34
CA ILE A 22 -25.39 -33.67 -24.99
C ILE A 22 -26.43 -34.33 -24.07
N LEU A 23 -26.12 -34.46 -22.77
CA LEU A 23 -27.05 -35.02 -21.79
C LEU A 23 -28.28 -34.14 -21.62
N ALA A 24 -28.13 -32.81 -21.60
CA ALA A 24 -29.23 -31.86 -21.55
C ALA A 24 -30.16 -32.03 -22.74
N ALA A 25 -29.59 -32.11 -23.95
CA ALA A 25 -30.35 -32.33 -25.17
C ALA A 25 -31.07 -33.68 -25.17
N ALA A 26 -30.42 -34.75 -24.70
CA ALA A 26 -31.02 -36.08 -24.61
C ALA A 26 -32.18 -36.16 -23.61
N CYS A 27 -32.02 -35.57 -22.42
CA CYS A 27 -33.07 -35.46 -21.41
C CYS A 27 -34.27 -34.65 -21.93
N ALA A 28 -34.01 -33.48 -22.52
CA ALA A 28 -35.05 -32.62 -23.09
C ALA A 28 -35.79 -33.30 -24.25
N ARG A 29 -35.08 -33.98 -25.15
CA ARG A 29 -35.68 -34.76 -26.26
C ARG A 29 -36.53 -35.93 -25.80
N SER A 30 -36.28 -36.45 -24.60
CA SER A 30 -37.07 -37.51 -23.97
C SER A 30 -38.29 -36.99 -23.21
N GLY A 31 -38.55 -35.68 -23.25
CA GLY A 31 -39.71 -35.05 -22.62
C GLY A 31 -39.52 -34.61 -21.17
N LEU A 32 -38.29 -34.66 -20.64
CA LEU A 32 -37.98 -34.20 -19.28
C LEU A 32 -37.78 -32.68 -19.25
N SER A 33 -38.23 -32.04 -18.18
CA SER A 33 -37.87 -30.66 -17.88
C SER A 33 -36.43 -30.60 -17.36
N VAL A 34 -35.57 -29.83 -18.04
CA VAL A 34 -34.14 -29.74 -17.73
C VAL A 34 -33.79 -28.32 -17.32
N LEU A 35 -33.18 -28.16 -16.13
CA LEU A 35 -32.54 -26.91 -15.72
C LEU A 35 -31.03 -27.06 -15.92
N HIS A 36 -30.47 -26.26 -16.83
CA HIS A 36 -29.05 -26.24 -17.11
C HIS A 36 -28.41 -25.06 -16.39
N LEU A 37 -27.57 -25.33 -15.41
CA LEU A 37 -26.84 -24.31 -14.65
C LEU A 37 -25.35 -24.46 -14.91
N ASP A 38 -24.63 -23.36 -14.91
CA ASP A 38 -23.17 -23.38 -14.84
C ASP A 38 -22.71 -22.42 -13.75
N ARG A 39 -21.52 -22.68 -13.23
CA ARG A 39 -20.82 -21.66 -12.46
C ARG A 39 -20.57 -20.48 -13.38
N LYS A 40 -20.75 -19.26 -12.86
CA LYS A 40 -20.42 -18.04 -13.59
C LYS A 40 -18.96 -18.16 -14.07
N ASN A 41 -18.73 -18.09 -15.38
CA ASN A 41 -17.36 -18.08 -15.89
C ASN A 41 -16.71 -16.76 -15.47
N MET A 42 -15.93 -16.84 -14.40
CA MET A 42 -15.31 -15.66 -13.80
C MET A 42 -14.25 -15.08 -14.74
N GLU A 43 -13.57 -15.89 -15.57
CA GLU A 43 -12.64 -15.38 -16.58
C GLU A 43 -13.33 -14.54 -17.67
N GLU A 44 -14.49 -14.97 -18.16
CA GLU A 44 -15.29 -14.15 -19.10
C GLU A 44 -15.80 -12.87 -18.45
N THR A 45 -16.11 -12.93 -17.15
CA THR A 45 -16.50 -11.73 -16.38
C THR A 45 -15.31 -10.78 -16.22
N LEU A 46 -14.12 -11.30 -15.91
CA LEU A 46 -12.88 -10.52 -15.88
C LEU A 46 -12.59 -9.87 -17.24
N LYS A 47 -12.81 -10.60 -18.35
CA LYS A 47 -12.64 -10.04 -19.71
C LYS A 47 -13.60 -8.91 -20.03
N LYS A 48 -14.83 -8.92 -19.49
CA LYS A 48 -15.81 -7.84 -19.68
C LYS A 48 -15.47 -6.61 -18.85
N ASP A 49 -15.04 -6.83 -17.61
CA ASP A 49 -14.82 -5.77 -16.62
C ASP A 49 -13.34 -5.42 -16.39
N TYR A 50 -12.43 -5.83 -17.27
CA TYR A 50 -10.98 -5.67 -17.07
C TYR A 50 -10.55 -4.22 -16.79
N ARG A 51 -11.28 -3.22 -17.34
CA ARG A 51 -11.03 -1.78 -17.12
C ARG A 51 -11.39 -1.29 -15.72
N LYS A 52 -12.14 -2.08 -14.95
CA LYS A 52 -12.51 -1.79 -13.56
C LYS A 52 -11.48 -2.32 -12.56
N PHE A 53 -10.42 -2.98 -13.04
CA PHE A 53 -9.32 -3.44 -12.22
C PHE A 53 -8.16 -2.45 -12.30
N SER A 54 -7.74 -1.94 -11.14
CA SER A 54 -6.53 -1.15 -10.97
C SER A 54 -5.53 -1.95 -10.14
N ILE A 55 -4.61 -2.64 -10.82
CA ILE A 55 -3.65 -3.55 -10.18
C ILE A 55 -2.34 -2.81 -9.89
N ASP A 56 -2.11 -2.49 -8.62
CA ASP A 56 -0.83 -1.95 -8.16
C ASP A 56 0.32 -2.96 -8.28
N ILE A 57 1.38 -2.55 -8.97
CA ILE A 57 2.63 -3.32 -9.06
C ILE A 57 3.28 -3.44 -7.68
N LEU A 58 3.35 -2.34 -6.93
CA LEU A 58 3.85 -2.29 -5.55
C LEU A 58 2.93 -1.38 -4.70
N PRO A 59 1.88 -1.94 -4.08
CA PRO A 59 0.96 -1.17 -3.27
C PRO A 59 1.60 -0.79 -1.94
N LYS A 60 1.30 0.44 -1.54
CA LYS A 60 1.70 1.06 -0.29
C LYS A 60 0.48 1.80 0.27
N VAL A 61 0.49 2.06 1.56
CA VAL A 61 -0.52 2.88 2.24
C VAL A 61 0.08 4.23 2.59
N LEU A 62 -0.75 5.22 2.88
CA LEU A 62 -0.30 6.51 3.38
C LEU A 62 -0.55 6.53 4.88
N LEU A 63 0.48 6.84 5.66
CA LEU A 63 0.31 7.15 7.07
C LEU A 63 -0.38 8.51 7.19
N SER A 64 -1.46 8.62 7.97
CA SER A 64 -2.33 9.81 8.01
C SER A 64 -1.59 11.10 8.38
N LYS A 65 -0.57 11.04 9.25
CA LYS A 65 0.33 12.17 9.53
C LYS A 65 1.76 11.97 8.97
N GLY A 66 1.91 11.10 7.97
CA GLY A 66 3.18 10.83 7.32
C GLY A 66 3.59 11.89 6.31
N ALA A 67 4.86 11.85 5.90
CA ALA A 67 5.46 12.84 4.99
C ALA A 67 4.72 12.97 3.65
N MET A 68 4.17 11.89 3.13
CA MET A 68 3.41 11.90 1.87
C MET A 68 2.09 12.66 1.98
N VAL A 69 1.30 12.44 3.04
CA VAL A 69 0.06 13.20 3.25
C VAL A 69 0.36 14.67 3.45
N GLN A 70 1.40 14.98 4.24
CA GLN A 70 1.84 16.36 4.42
C GLN A 70 2.24 17.00 3.09
N THR A 71 3.00 16.29 2.25
CA THR A 71 3.41 16.75 0.92
C THR A 71 2.22 16.98 0.00
N LEU A 72 1.24 16.07 -0.01
CA LEU A 72 0.01 16.21 -0.80
C LEU A 72 -0.78 17.46 -0.40
N CYS A 73 -0.91 17.71 0.91
CA CYS A 73 -1.61 18.87 1.44
C CYS A 73 -0.86 20.17 1.16
N ASP A 74 0.45 20.22 1.42
CA ASP A 74 1.26 21.42 1.23
C ASP A 74 1.30 21.84 -0.25
N SER A 75 1.42 20.87 -1.16
CA SER A 75 1.46 21.10 -2.61
C SER A 75 0.09 21.25 -3.28
N GLN A 76 -1.01 21.17 -2.51
CA GLN A 76 -2.39 21.08 -3.01
C GLN A 76 -2.70 19.90 -3.95
N VAL A 77 -1.79 18.94 -4.09
CA VAL A 77 -1.99 17.73 -4.91
C VAL A 77 -3.12 16.86 -4.36
N SER A 78 -3.45 16.99 -3.07
CA SER A 78 -4.60 16.33 -2.44
C SER A 78 -5.94 16.66 -3.12
N GLN A 79 -6.04 17.73 -3.91
CA GLN A 79 -7.26 18.07 -4.67
C GLN A 79 -7.51 17.15 -5.86
N TYR A 80 -6.50 16.38 -6.30
CA TYR A 80 -6.58 15.52 -7.47
C TYR A 80 -6.86 14.05 -7.16
N ALA A 81 -6.85 13.66 -5.88
CA ALA A 81 -7.02 12.28 -5.47
C ALA A 81 -7.95 12.18 -4.26
N GLU A 82 -8.72 11.09 -4.22
CA GLU A 82 -9.53 10.72 -3.07
C GLU A 82 -8.90 9.55 -2.33
N PHE A 83 -9.16 9.47 -1.03
CA PHE A 83 -8.56 8.50 -0.15
C PHE A 83 -9.62 7.84 0.72
N LYS A 84 -9.36 6.57 1.07
CA LYS A 84 -10.17 5.81 2.01
C LYS A 84 -9.32 5.26 3.13
N LEU A 85 -9.91 5.09 4.30
CA LEU A 85 -9.23 4.43 5.41
C LEU A 85 -8.98 2.96 5.06
N VAL A 86 -7.79 2.48 5.41
CA VAL A 86 -7.52 1.05 5.54
C VAL A 86 -8.19 0.60 6.83
N ASP A 87 -9.46 0.24 6.76
CA ASP A 87 -10.33 0.12 7.93
C ASP A 87 -10.26 -1.25 8.62
N ARG A 88 -9.43 -2.18 8.12
CA ARG A 88 -9.19 -3.46 8.79
C ARG A 88 -7.71 -3.83 8.84
N GLN A 89 -7.17 -3.98 10.04
CA GLN A 89 -5.82 -4.49 10.26
C GLN A 89 -5.87 -5.89 10.85
N LEU A 90 -5.10 -6.82 10.27
CA LEU A 90 -5.08 -8.22 10.66
C LEU A 90 -3.65 -8.67 10.99
N CYS A 91 -3.50 -9.35 12.12
CA CYS A 91 -2.26 -10.04 12.51
C CYS A 91 -2.58 -11.53 12.65
N PRO A 92 -2.29 -12.35 11.62
CA PRO A 92 -2.48 -13.77 11.70
C PRO A 92 -1.53 -14.41 12.72
N THR A 93 -2.00 -15.43 13.42
CA THR A 93 -1.20 -16.29 14.29
C THR A 93 -1.33 -17.73 13.85
N LEU A 94 -0.30 -18.54 14.10
CA LEU A 94 -0.35 -19.99 13.86
C LEU A 94 -0.80 -20.70 15.14
N ALA A 95 -1.93 -21.38 15.08
CA ALA A 95 -2.40 -22.25 16.16
C ALA A 95 -1.64 -23.58 16.17
N GLU A 96 -1.75 -24.34 17.27
CA GLU A 96 -1.05 -25.62 17.47
C GLU A 96 -1.38 -26.67 16.38
N ASN A 97 -2.57 -26.57 15.77
CA ASN A 97 -3.05 -27.43 14.69
C ASN A 97 -2.66 -26.91 13.29
N GLU A 98 -1.67 -26.00 13.19
CA GLU A 98 -1.24 -25.34 11.95
C GLU A 98 -2.31 -24.48 11.25
N GLN A 99 -3.39 -24.16 11.96
CA GLN A 99 -4.43 -23.24 11.49
C GLN A 99 -3.96 -21.79 11.59
N ILE A 100 -4.23 -20.99 10.56
CA ILE A 100 -3.96 -19.56 10.57
C ILE A 100 -5.19 -18.81 11.07
N ASP A 101 -5.07 -18.24 12.27
CA ASP A 101 -6.13 -17.44 12.88
C ASP A 101 -5.95 -15.97 12.54
N MET A 102 -6.93 -15.39 11.83
CA MET A 102 -6.93 -13.98 11.42
C MET A 102 -7.40 -13.06 12.56
N ASN A 103 -6.47 -12.58 13.39
CA ASN A 103 -6.82 -11.70 14.50
C ASN A 103 -6.96 -10.24 14.06
N LYS A 104 -8.09 -9.61 14.39
CA LYS A 104 -8.27 -8.16 14.19
C LYS A 104 -7.44 -7.37 15.19
N VAL A 105 -6.75 -6.35 14.71
CA VAL A 105 -5.95 -5.44 15.52
C VAL A 105 -6.78 -4.20 15.87
N PRO A 106 -7.10 -3.97 17.16
CA PRO A 106 -7.75 -2.74 17.57
C PRO A 106 -6.76 -1.58 17.51
N CYS A 107 -7.11 -0.52 16.78
CA CYS A 107 -6.21 0.61 16.55
C CYS A 107 -6.61 1.84 17.40
N SER A 108 -7.90 2.01 17.67
CA SER A 108 -8.39 3.13 18.48
C SER A 108 -8.56 2.77 19.95
N LYS A 109 -8.55 3.78 20.85
CA LYS A 109 -8.86 3.57 22.28
C LYS A 109 -10.21 2.90 22.50
N GLY A 110 -11.22 3.25 21.68
CA GLY A 110 -12.56 2.64 21.74
C GLY A 110 -12.56 1.17 21.34
N GLU A 111 -11.84 0.81 20.27
CA GLU A 111 -11.66 -0.57 19.84
C GLU A 111 -10.86 -1.40 20.84
N ILE A 112 -9.79 -0.84 21.41
CA ILE A 112 -9.00 -1.51 22.45
C ILE A 112 -9.88 -1.83 23.66
N PHE A 113 -10.73 -0.90 24.07
CA PHE A 113 -11.61 -1.10 25.22
C PHE A 113 -12.66 -2.20 24.97
N THR A 114 -13.21 -2.26 23.76
CA THR A 114 -14.25 -3.24 23.37
C THR A 114 -13.69 -4.60 22.94
N SER A 115 -12.40 -4.68 22.61
CA SER A 115 -11.75 -5.91 22.15
C SER A 115 -11.84 -7.04 23.16
N THR A 116 -12.22 -8.22 22.70
CA THR A 116 -12.19 -9.49 23.45
C THR A 116 -10.87 -10.24 23.29
N VAL A 117 -10.02 -9.81 22.35
CA VAL A 117 -8.72 -10.44 22.07
C VAL A 117 -7.73 -10.19 23.20
N LEU A 118 -7.84 -9.04 23.88
CA LEU A 118 -6.98 -8.62 24.99
C LEU A 118 -7.70 -8.75 26.34
N SER A 119 -7.02 -9.33 27.32
CA SER A 119 -7.44 -9.37 28.72
C SER A 119 -7.38 -7.98 29.37
N MET A 120 -8.02 -7.83 30.55
CA MET A 120 -8.00 -6.57 31.30
C MET A 120 -6.58 -6.14 31.73
N MET A 121 -5.69 -7.10 32.03
CA MET A 121 -4.30 -6.79 32.39
C MET A 121 -3.51 -6.33 31.16
N GLU A 122 -3.69 -6.99 30.02
CA GLU A 122 -3.06 -6.58 28.75
C GLU A 122 -3.54 -5.18 28.33
N LYS A 123 -4.83 -4.88 28.45
CA LYS A 123 -5.35 -3.52 28.18
C LYS A 123 -4.68 -2.46 29.06
N ARG A 124 -4.45 -2.75 30.35
CA ARG A 124 -3.74 -1.83 31.26
C ARG A 124 -2.28 -1.64 30.86
N ALA A 125 -1.58 -2.72 30.52
CA ALA A 125 -0.19 -2.67 30.05
C ALA A 125 -0.07 -1.87 28.75
N LEU A 126 -0.97 -2.09 27.79
CA LEU A 126 -1.03 -1.34 26.53
C LEU A 126 -1.24 0.16 26.78
N MET A 127 -2.15 0.53 27.68
CA MET A 127 -2.36 1.94 28.04
C MET A 127 -1.14 2.58 28.72
N LYS A 128 -0.41 1.83 29.55
CA LYS A 128 0.87 2.28 30.14
C LYS A 128 1.91 2.53 29.04
N PHE A 129 2.02 1.61 28.07
CA PHE A 129 2.90 1.76 26.92
C PHE A 129 2.55 2.96 26.04
N ILE A 130 1.28 3.14 25.66
CA ILE A 130 0.80 4.30 24.89
C ILE A 130 1.11 5.62 25.63
N THR A 131 0.90 5.64 26.95
CA THR A 131 1.20 6.81 27.79
C THR A 131 2.69 7.13 27.78
N PHE A 132 3.54 6.11 27.90
CA PHE A 132 5.00 6.28 27.81
C PHE A 132 5.43 6.84 26.46
N CYS A 133 4.90 6.33 25.35
CA CYS A 133 5.20 6.87 24.03
C CYS A 133 4.79 8.34 23.89
N THR A 134 3.63 8.72 24.42
CA THR A 134 3.17 10.11 24.43
C THR A 134 4.13 11.01 25.24
N GLN A 135 4.61 10.53 26.39
CA GLN A 135 5.58 11.24 27.21
C GLN A 135 6.90 11.41 26.46
N TRP A 136 7.41 10.33 25.87
CA TRP A 136 8.66 10.34 25.09
C TRP A 136 8.57 11.27 23.88
N ARG A 137 7.44 11.29 23.17
CA ARG A 137 7.23 12.15 21.99
C ARG A 137 7.25 13.64 22.30
N ASN A 138 6.79 14.03 23.49
CA ASN A 138 6.74 15.42 23.95
C ASN A 138 8.09 15.93 24.48
N LYS A 139 9.11 15.07 24.51
CA LYS A 139 10.47 15.41 24.93
C LYS A 139 11.29 15.84 23.72
N ASP A 140 12.31 16.67 23.96
CA ASP A 140 13.31 16.92 22.94
C ASP A 140 14.14 15.64 22.68
N GLU A 141 14.94 15.66 21.62
CA GLU A 141 15.67 14.47 21.19
C GLU A 141 16.71 14.01 22.23
N ALA A 142 17.32 14.93 22.98
CA ALA A 142 18.33 14.61 23.98
C ALA A 142 17.71 13.96 25.22
N GLU A 143 16.63 14.55 25.75
CA GLU A 143 15.88 14.01 26.88
C GLU A 143 15.23 12.67 26.53
N GLY A 144 14.69 12.53 25.32
CA GLY A 144 14.11 11.29 24.83
C GLY A 144 15.14 10.15 24.73
N ARG A 145 16.36 10.45 24.29
CA ARG A 145 17.46 9.47 24.28
C ARG A 145 17.89 9.07 25.69
N GLU A 146 17.95 10.01 26.64
CA GLU A 146 18.32 9.70 28.02
C GLU A 146 17.30 8.75 28.68
N LEU A 147 15.99 8.92 28.41
CA LEU A 147 14.93 8.02 28.90
C LEU A 147 15.08 6.57 28.41
N LEU A 148 15.73 6.35 27.27
CA LEU A 148 15.91 5.04 26.65
C LEU A 148 17.36 4.56 26.68
N LYS A 149 18.24 5.26 27.40
CA LYS A 149 19.69 4.99 27.42
C LYS A 149 20.05 3.58 27.86
N GLU A 150 19.31 3.01 28.81
CA GLU A 150 19.51 1.62 29.27
C GLU A 150 19.13 0.58 28.21
N TYR A 151 18.48 1.00 27.13
CA TYR A 151 18.01 0.19 26.00
C TYR A 151 18.63 0.62 24.67
N ASP A 152 19.67 1.45 24.70
CA ASP A 152 20.41 1.80 23.49
C ASP A 152 21.05 0.54 22.89
N GLY A 153 20.86 0.36 21.58
CA GLY A 153 21.26 -0.85 20.85
C GLY A 153 20.48 -2.14 21.18
N LYS A 154 19.50 -2.11 22.10
CA LYS A 154 18.66 -3.28 22.41
C LYS A 154 17.46 -3.40 21.49
N SER A 155 16.95 -4.62 21.36
CA SER A 155 15.73 -4.89 20.59
C SER A 155 14.49 -4.25 21.22
N PHE A 156 13.50 -3.90 20.41
CA PHE A 156 12.24 -3.36 20.92
C PHE A 156 11.47 -4.37 21.79
N ASP A 157 11.63 -5.69 21.56
CA ASP A 157 11.05 -6.73 22.41
C ASP A 157 11.62 -6.72 23.84
N GLU A 158 12.93 -6.53 23.99
CA GLU A 158 13.57 -6.40 25.30
C GLU A 158 13.04 -5.19 26.07
N PHE A 159 12.82 -4.07 25.38
CA PHE A 159 12.20 -2.89 25.96
C PHE A 159 10.74 -3.13 26.39
N LEU A 160 9.92 -3.77 25.55
CA LEU A 160 8.55 -4.08 25.94
C LEU A 160 8.49 -5.03 27.14
N THR A 161 9.42 -5.98 27.22
CA THR A 161 9.55 -6.89 28.36
C THR A 161 9.83 -6.14 29.65
N SER A 162 10.68 -5.11 29.63
CA SER A 162 10.96 -4.30 30.83
C SER A 162 9.79 -3.42 31.27
N MET A 163 8.82 -3.18 30.39
CA MET A 163 7.58 -2.46 30.72
C MET A 163 6.49 -3.35 31.34
N ASP A 164 6.78 -4.63 31.59
CA ASP A 164 5.85 -5.69 32.02
C ASP A 164 4.77 -6.01 30.97
N VAL A 165 5.09 -5.87 29.69
CA VAL A 165 4.20 -6.25 28.59
C VAL A 165 4.32 -7.76 28.37
N GLY A 166 3.23 -8.50 28.58
CA GLY A 166 3.21 -9.95 28.37
C GLY A 166 3.38 -10.37 26.91
N GLU A 167 3.90 -11.59 26.68
CA GLU A 167 4.26 -12.12 25.36
C GLU A 167 3.20 -11.92 24.28
N LYS A 168 1.95 -12.29 24.56
CA LYS A 168 0.84 -12.14 23.60
C LYS A 168 0.67 -10.69 23.15
N LEU A 169 0.70 -9.74 24.10
CA LEU A 169 0.59 -8.31 23.79
C LEU A 169 1.85 -7.79 23.09
N LYS A 170 3.05 -8.26 23.45
CA LYS A 170 4.27 -7.93 22.72
C LYS A 170 4.16 -8.33 21.26
N THR A 171 3.68 -9.54 20.96
CA THR A 171 3.43 -9.98 19.59
C THR A 171 2.47 -9.05 18.85
N PHE A 172 1.37 -8.62 19.49
CA PHE A 172 0.46 -7.66 18.87
C PHE A 172 1.12 -6.29 18.62
N ILE A 173 1.84 -5.73 19.60
CA ILE A 173 2.50 -4.43 19.45
C ILE A 173 3.59 -4.53 18.37
N ILE A 174 4.49 -5.51 18.47
CA ILE A 174 5.58 -5.71 17.51
C ILE A 174 5.04 -5.98 16.11
N ASN A 175 3.96 -6.73 15.93
CA ASN A 175 3.40 -6.93 14.60
C ASN A 175 2.64 -5.70 14.10
N THR A 176 1.93 -4.97 14.96
CA THR A 176 1.21 -3.75 14.53
C THR A 176 2.19 -2.65 14.13
N ILE A 177 3.23 -2.44 14.94
CA ILE A 177 4.28 -1.45 14.70
C ILE A 177 5.29 -1.94 13.66
N GLY A 178 5.56 -3.24 13.65
CA GLY A 178 6.52 -3.88 12.76
C GLY A 178 6.11 -3.88 11.29
N ILE A 179 4.87 -3.45 11.01
CA ILE A 179 4.47 -3.14 9.64
C ILE A 179 5.16 -1.88 9.10
N LEU A 180 5.48 -0.93 9.98
CA LEU A 180 6.23 0.29 9.68
C LEU A 180 7.73 0.00 9.71
N GLU A 181 8.19 -0.74 10.72
CA GLU A 181 9.61 -1.04 10.91
C GLU A 181 9.85 -2.51 11.27
N PRO A 182 10.29 -3.35 10.31
CA PRO A 182 10.56 -4.75 10.57
C PRO A 182 11.75 -4.94 11.53
N ARG A 183 11.55 -5.70 12.61
CA ARG A 183 12.58 -5.99 13.64
C ARG A 183 13.25 -4.72 14.18
N PRO A 184 12.47 -3.80 14.75
CA PRO A 184 12.99 -2.52 15.16
C PRO A 184 13.93 -2.65 16.37
N SER A 185 15.00 -1.84 16.39
CA SER A 185 15.67 -1.48 17.64
C SER A 185 14.71 -0.71 18.55
N THR A 186 15.06 -0.53 19.83
CA THR A 186 14.22 0.20 20.77
C THR A 186 13.85 1.60 20.27
N ILE A 187 14.83 2.34 19.72
CA ILE A 187 14.59 3.70 19.22
C ILE A 187 13.69 3.71 17.99
N GLU A 188 13.93 2.80 17.04
CA GLU A 188 13.11 2.72 15.82
C GLU A 188 11.67 2.31 16.15
N GLY A 189 11.51 1.34 17.05
CA GLY A 189 10.20 0.85 17.50
C GLY A 189 9.41 1.94 18.23
N MET A 190 10.09 2.75 19.04
CA MET A 190 9.49 3.92 19.69
C MET A 190 9.06 5.00 18.69
N LYS A 191 9.89 5.32 17.69
CA LYS A 191 9.54 6.27 16.62
C LYS A 191 8.32 5.79 15.84
N ALA A 192 8.35 4.54 15.35
CA ALA A 192 7.25 3.93 14.62
C ALA A 192 5.96 3.86 15.45
N SER A 193 6.06 3.56 16.74
CA SER A 193 4.92 3.60 17.67
C SER A 193 4.30 4.99 17.75
N CYS A 194 5.13 6.02 17.94
CA CYS A 194 4.66 7.41 17.98
C CYS A 194 4.00 7.82 16.67
N GLU A 195 4.61 7.52 15.53
CA GLU A 195 4.06 7.81 14.20
C GLU A 195 2.71 7.14 13.95
N PHE A 196 2.58 5.87 14.35
CA PHE A 196 1.33 5.13 14.28
C PHE A 196 0.25 5.82 15.11
N MET A 197 0.52 6.11 16.39
CA MET A 197 -0.47 6.72 17.30
C MET A 197 -0.82 8.16 16.92
N ASP A 198 0.15 8.95 16.45
CA ASP A 198 -0.07 10.32 15.97
C ASP A 198 -1.05 10.34 14.78
N SER A 199 -1.07 9.25 14.01
CA SER A 199 -1.89 9.07 12.82
C SER A 199 -3.28 8.49 13.10
N VAL A 200 -3.41 7.67 14.16
CA VAL A 200 -4.72 7.18 14.62
C VAL A 200 -5.60 8.36 15.02
N GLY A 201 -6.85 8.36 14.55
CA GLY A 201 -7.83 9.40 14.85
C GLY A 201 -7.71 10.66 14.01
N HIS A 202 -6.71 10.77 13.13
CA HIS A 202 -6.56 11.97 12.30
C HIS A 202 -7.68 12.10 11.26
N PHE A 203 -7.96 11.01 10.53
CA PHE A 203 -9.09 10.91 9.59
C PHE A 203 -10.12 9.84 9.99
N GLY A 204 -9.78 9.00 10.97
CA GLY A 204 -10.66 7.94 11.49
C GLY A 204 -9.90 6.97 12.38
N ALA A 205 -10.49 5.79 12.64
CA ALA A 205 -9.94 4.83 13.60
C ALA A 205 -8.61 4.18 13.16
N SER A 206 -8.33 4.16 11.86
CA SER A 206 -7.09 3.62 11.29
C SER A 206 -6.05 4.73 11.07
N PRO A 207 -4.74 4.46 11.27
CA PRO A 207 -3.67 5.39 10.93
C PRO A 207 -3.33 5.41 9.44
N PHE A 208 -3.96 4.56 8.63
CA PHE A 208 -3.59 4.37 7.24
C PHE A 208 -4.72 4.77 6.28
N LEU A 209 -4.31 5.41 5.18
CA LEU A 209 -5.13 5.71 4.03
C LEU A 209 -4.66 4.91 2.82
N TYR A 210 -5.59 4.61 1.92
CA TYR A 210 -5.35 4.01 0.62
C TYR A 210 -5.97 4.90 -0.46
N PRO A 211 -5.25 5.21 -1.55
CA PRO A 211 -5.78 6.03 -2.64
C PRO A 211 -6.86 5.26 -3.39
N LEU A 212 -7.98 5.91 -3.68
CA LEU A 212 -8.98 5.34 -4.59
C LEU A 212 -8.36 5.18 -5.98
N TYR A 213 -8.73 4.09 -6.66
CA TYR A 213 -8.15 3.65 -7.95
C TYR A 213 -6.68 3.19 -7.88
N GLY A 214 -6.12 3.06 -6.68
CA GLY A 214 -4.79 2.48 -6.45
C GLY A 214 -3.65 3.50 -6.41
N CYS A 215 -2.45 3.02 -6.09
CA CYS A 215 -1.27 3.85 -5.86
C CYS A 215 -0.76 4.57 -7.12
N GLY A 216 -1.13 4.08 -8.30
CA GLY A 216 -0.80 4.71 -9.59
C GLY A 216 -1.31 6.15 -9.73
N GLU A 217 -2.39 6.52 -9.02
CA GLU A 217 -2.95 7.88 -9.06
C GLU A 217 -1.98 8.92 -8.49
N LEU A 218 -1.18 8.57 -7.47
CA LEU A 218 -0.28 9.51 -6.81
C LEU A 218 0.75 10.10 -7.78
N ALA A 219 1.34 9.27 -8.63
CA ALA A 219 2.28 9.72 -9.65
C ALA A 219 1.60 10.65 -10.68
N GLN A 220 0.38 10.31 -11.10
CA GLN A 220 -0.40 11.14 -12.03
C GLN A 220 -0.74 12.50 -11.43
N CYS A 221 -1.09 12.55 -10.15
CA CYS A 221 -1.41 13.78 -9.44
C CYS A 221 -0.21 14.73 -9.38
N PHE A 222 0.99 14.23 -9.08
CA PHE A 222 2.21 15.06 -9.16
C PHE A 222 2.57 15.45 -10.60
N CYS A 223 2.32 14.60 -11.58
CA CYS A 223 2.52 14.96 -12.99
C CYS A 223 1.59 16.09 -13.42
N ARG A 224 0.33 16.05 -12.97
CA ARG A 224 -0.64 17.12 -13.18
C ARG A 224 -0.18 18.42 -12.55
N LEU A 225 0.28 18.39 -11.29
CA LEU A 225 0.85 19.57 -10.64
C LEU A 225 1.97 20.18 -11.49
N ALA A 226 2.95 19.36 -11.88
CA ALA A 226 4.08 19.84 -12.68
C ALA A 226 3.62 20.46 -14.02
N ALA A 227 2.61 19.87 -14.68
CA ALA A 227 2.03 20.40 -15.92
C ALA A 227 1.32 21.75 -15.73
N VAL A 228 0.62 21.95 -14.61
CA VAL A 228 0.01 23.25 -14.24
C VAL A 228 1.08 24.35 -14.15
N PHE A 229 2.29 24.01 -13.69
CA PHE A 229 3.44 24.91 -13.63
C PHE A 229 4.33 24.90 -14.90
N GLY A 230 3.79 24.40 -16.03
CA GLY A 230 4.43 24.51 -17.35
C GLY A 230 5.32 23.35 -17.76
N SER A 231 5.31 22.24 -17.03
CA SER A 231 6.06 21.03 -17.43
C SER A 231 5.42 20.34 -18.63
N LEU A 232 6.24 19.85 -19.56
CA LEU A 232 5.81 19.06 -20.72
C LEU A 232 5.99 17.56 -20.45
N TYR A 233 4.95 16.78 -20.75
CA TYR A 233 4.95 15.32 -20.58
C TYR A 233 4.86 14.61 -21.94
N CYS A 234 5.85 13.78 -22.25
CA CYS A 234 5.96 13.05 -23.50
C CYS A 234 6.05 11.54 -23.21
N LEU A 235 4.95 10.80 -23.43
CA LEU A 235 4.92 9.34 -23.33
C LEU A 235 5.17 8.68 -24.69
N GLY A 236 5.57 7.41 -24.69
CA GLY A 236 5.84 6.66 -25.93
C GLY A 236 7.09 7.11 -26.68
N ARG A 237 7.97 7.89 -26.03
CA ARG A 237 9.17 8.46 -26.63
C ARG A 237 10.44 7.83 -26.03
N PRO A 238 11.11 6.91 -26.72
CA PRO A 238 12.32 6.26 -26.20
C PRO A 238 13.48 7.26 -26.10
N VAL A 239 14.32 7.10 -25.07
CA VAL A 239 15.58 7.85 -24.91
C VAL A 239 16.72 6.93 -25.34
N GLN A 240 17.45 7.32 -26.40
CA GLN A 240 18.52 6.52 -26.99
C GLN A 240 19.87 6.75 -26.30
N SER A 241 20.22 8.00 -26.00
CA SER A 241 21.54 8.34 -25.46
C SER A 241 21.58 9.69 -24.74
N LEU A 242 22.62 9.86 -23.92
CA LEU A 242 23.03 11.14 -23.35
C LEU A 242 24.14 11.74 -24.21
N ILE A 243 24.09 13.04 -24.44
CA ILE A 243 25.16 13.80 -25.09
C ILE A 243 26.05 14.36 -23.99
N VAL A 244 27.34 14.01 -24.01
CA VAL A 244 28.32 14.46 -23.00
C VAL A 244 29.40 15.29 -23.69
N GLU A 245 29.59 16.52 -23.21
CA GLU A 245 30.60 17.47 -23.68
C GLU A 245 31.42 17.93 -22.47
N GLU A 246 32.75 17.87 -22.55
CA GLU A 246 33.66 18.29 -21.46
C GLU A 246 33.35 17.65 -20.08
N GLY A 247 32.88 16.38 -20.09
CA GLY A 247 32.52 15.66 -18.86
C GLY A 247 31.19 16.06 -18.23
N LYS A 248 30.38 16.90 -18.90
CA LYS A 248 29.03 17.29 -18.48
C LYS A 248 28.00 16.84 -19.49
N VAL A 249 26.77 16.56 -19.04
CA VAL A 249 25.66 16.27 -19.93
C VAL A 249 25.22 17.56 -20.62
N ALA A 250 25.21 17.59 -21.96
CA ALA A 250 24.77 18.73 -22.77
C ALA A 250 23.35 18.53 -23.36
N GLY A 251 22.82 17.30 -23.30
CA GLY A 251 21.51 16.98 -23.84
C GLY A 251 21.20 15.48 -23.84
N VAL A 252 20.04 15.15 -24.41
CA VAL A 252 19.59 13.77 -24.64
C VAL A 252 19.14 13.61 -26.09
N VAL A 253 19.27 12.40 -26.63
CA VAL A 253 18.64 12.01 -27.90
C VAL A 253 17.39 11.20 -27.56
N ALA A 254 16.22 11.70 -27.95
CA ALA A 254 14.93 11.07 -27.71
C ALA A 254 14.11 11.01 -29.00
N ASP A 255 13.83 9.80 -29.48
CA ASP A 255 13.16 9.56 -30.77
C ASP A 255 13.86 10.31 -31.92
N ASP A 256 15.18 10.10 -32.03
CA ASP A 256 16.10 10.72 -33.00
C ASP A 256 16.15 12.26 -32.99
N GLN A 257 15.50 12.90 -32.00
CA GLN A 257 15.59 14.33 -31.77
C GLN A 257 16.57 14.64 -30.64
N THR A 258 17.48 15.57 -30.91
CA THR A 258 18.37 16.14 -29.89
C THR A 258 17.64 17.21 -29.07
N ILE A 259 17.63 17.04 -27.75
CA ILE A 259 17.11 18.00 -26.77
C ILE A 259 18.28 18.43 -25.90
N ARG A 260 18.65 19.72 -25.95
CA ARG A 260 19.72 20.27 -25.10
C ARG A 260 19.19 20.64 -23.71
N CYS A 261 20.01 20.44 -22.69
CA CYS A 261 19.66 20.74 -21.30
C CYS A 261 20.91 20.95 -20.43
N ASP A 262 20.76 21.72 -19.35
CA ASP A 262 21.84 21.98 -18.40
C ASP A 262 21.99 20.88 -17.33
N ARG A 263 20.96 20.05 -17.13
CA ARG A 263 20.93 18.99 -16.12
C ARG A 263 19.94 17.89 -16.53
N VAL A 264 20.26 16.66 -16.16
CA VAL A 264 19.36 15.49 -16.32
C VAL A 264 19.12 14.84 -14.96
N ILE A 265 17.85 14.55 -14.67
CA ILE A 265 17.42 13.68 -13.57
C ILE A 265 16.77 12.45 -14.19
N MET A 266 17.26 11.25 -13.88
CA MET A 266 16.76 10.01 -14.48
C MET A 266 16.34 8.96 -13.43
N SER A 267 15.45 8.05 -13.83
CA SER A 267 15.18 6.84 -13.04
C SER A 267 16.40 5.91 -13.06
N PRO A 268 16.64 5.13 -11.99
CA PRO A 268 17.63 4.05 -11.96
C PRO A 268 17.59 3.10 -13.18
N ARG A 269 16.43 2.97 -13.83
CA ARG A 269 16.25 2.15 -15.05
C ARG A 269 16.97 2.67 -16.29
N TYR A 270 17.36 3.94 -16.30
CA TYR A 270 18.10 4.55 -17.41
C TYR A 270 19.62 4.61 -17.15
N VAL A 271 20.07 4.15 -15.97
CA VAL A 271 21.50 4.09 -15.66
C VAL A 271 22.15 3.01 -16.53
N PRO A 272 23.20 3.33 -17.30
CA PRO A 272 23.88 2.35 -18.14
C PRO A 272 24.51 1.21 -17.33
N GLU A 273 24.56 0.00 -17.90
CA GLU A 273 25.08 -1.21 -17.23
C GLU A 273 26.56 -1.12 -16.83
N GLN A 274 27.31 -0.15 -17.38
CA GLN A 274 28.71 0.10 -17.04
C GLN A 274 28.92 0.67 -15.62
N PHE A 275 27.86 1.23 -15.00
CA PHE A 275 27.93 1.70 -13.62
C PHE A 275 27.73 0.54 -12.65
N GLU A 276 28.64 0.42 -11.69
CA GLU A 276 28.63 -0.67 -10.72
C GLU A 276 27.39 -0.57 -9.80
N VAL A 277 26.72 -1.71 -9.63
CA VAL A 277 25.61 -1.87 -8.68
C VAL A 277 26.22 -2.07 -7.29
N THR A 278 25.98 -1.13 -6.38
CA THR A 278 26.49 -1.18 -5.00
C THR A 278 25.59 -1.98 -4.07
N SER A 279 24.29 -2.06 -4.38
CA SER A 279 23.32 -2.85 -3.64
C SER A 279 22.23 -3.35 -4.56
N GLU A 280 21.80 -4.59 -4.33
CA GLU A 280 20.70 -5.23 -5.03
C GLU A 280 19.77 -5.90 -4.04
N LYS A 281 18.47 -5.67 -4.22
CA LYS A 281 17.40 -6.27 -3.42
C LYS A 281 16.30 -6.78 -4.35
N PHE A 282 15.63 -7.83 -3.89
CA PHE A 282 14.49 -8.40 -4.61
C PHE A 282 13.23 -8.39 -3.75
N ILE A 283 12.13 -7.96 -4.35
CA ILE A 283 10.80 -7.95 -3.74
C ILE A 283 9.91 -8.92 -4.52
N ASP A 284 9.41 -9.95 -3.85
CA ASP A 284 8.44 -10.89 -4.39
C ASP A 284 7.05 -10.24 -4.36
N ARG A 285 6.39 -10.25 -5.53
CA ARG A 285 5.08 -9.66 -5.73
C ARG A 285 4.14 -10.69 -6.32
N ILE A 286 3.05 -10.95 -5.60
CA ILE A 286 1.97 -11.81 -6.05
C ILE A 286 0.67 -11.02 -5.93
N VAL A 287 -0.19 -11.13 -6.93
CA VAL A 287 -1.54 -10.56 -6.90
C VAL A 287 -2.52 -11.65 -7.25
N TYR A 288 -3.48 -11.89 -6.37
CA TYR A 288 -4.65 -12.71 -6.66
C TYR A 288 -5.87 -11.84 -6.90
N VAL A 289 -6.69 -12.23 -7.88
CA VAL A 289 -8.09 -11.82 -7.93
C VAL A 289 -8.89 -12.92 -7.26
N ILE A 290 -9.62 -12.57 -6.20
CA ILE A 290 -10.46 -13.50 -5.43
C ILE A 290 -11.92 -13.02 -5.42
N GLY A 291 -12.86 -13.96 -5.31
CA GLY A 291 -14.30 -13.66 -5.33
C GLY A 291 -14.91 -13.35 -3.97
N GLU A 292 -14.12 -13.48 -2.91
CA GLU A 292 -14.54 -13.28 -1.52
C GLU A 292 -13.33 -12.81 -0.71
N SER A 293 -13.58 -12.01 0.34
CA SER A 293 -12.52 -11.55 1.24
C SER A 293 -11.98 -12.69 2.10
N VAL A 294 -10.70 -12.62 2.46
CA VAL A 294 -10.06 -13.56 3.41
C VAL A 294 -10.70 -13.57 4.80
N LEU A 295 -11.48 -12.54 5.12
CA LEU A 295 -12.33 -12.48 6.31
C LEU A 295 -13.69 -11.88 5.92
N PRO A 296 -14.69 -12.69 5.56
CA PRO A 296 -15.98 -12.20 5.07
C PRO A 296 -16.78 -11.46 6.15
N GLU A 297 -17.30 -10.27 5.80
CA GLU A 297 -18.17 -9.42 6.62
C GLU A 297 -19.24 -8.76 5.73
N GLU A 298 -20.32 -8.25 6.32
CA GLU A 298 -21.39 -7.57 5.56
C GLU A 298 -20.89 -6.33 4.81
N LYS A 299 -19.99 -5.58 5.47
CA LYS A 299 -19.33 -4.42 4.89
C LYS A 299 -18.01 -4.86 4.25
N GLU A 300 -17.75 -4.34 3.06
CA GLU A 300 -16.46 -4.49 2.42
C GLU A 300 -15.40 -3.61 3.10
N HIS A 301 -14.19 -4.16 3.27
CA HIS A 301 -13.08 -3.52 3.97
C HIS A 301 -11.84 -3.45 3.09
N ILE A 302 -11.02 -2.41 3.31
CA ILE A 302 -9.63 -2.39 2.84
C ILE A 302 -8.78 -2.97 3.95
N SER A 303 -8.18 -4.13 3.70
CA SER A 303 -7.46 -4.89 4.74
C SER A 303 -5.96 -4.81 4.56
N LEU A 304 -5.26 -4.58 5.67
CA LEU A 304 -3.81 -4.67 5.77
C LEU A 304 -3.45 -5.81 6.73
N ILE A 305 -2.72 -6.79 6.22
CA ILE A 305 -2.40 -8.03 6.93
C ILE A 305 -0.89 -8.11 7.10
N ASN A 306 -0.42 -8.08 8.35
CA ASN A 306 1.01 -8.28 8.63
C ASN A 306 1.30 -9.76 8.82
N LEU A 307 2.06 -10.38 7.92
CA LEU A 307 2.42 -11.80 7.99
C LEU A 307 3.73 -12.06 8.75
N ALA A 308 4.28 -11.09 9.49
CA ALA A 308 5.53 -11.23 10.22
C ALA A 308 5.52 -12.41 11.22
N ALA A 309 4.41 -12.65 11.92
CA ALA A 309 4.28 -13.79 12.84
C ALA A 309 4.41 -15.16 12.16
N LEU A 310 4.09 -15.24 10.86
CA LEU A 310 4.17 -16.48 10.08
C LEU A 310 5.50 -16.61 9.33
N ARG A 311 6.26 -15.51 9.22
CA ARG A 311 7.57 -15.44 8.55
C ARG A 311 8.50 -14.50 9.33
N PRO A 312 8.88 -14.86 10.58
CA PRO A 312 9.64 -13.95 11.45
C PRO A 312 11.05 -13.64 10.91
N GLU A 313 11.63 -14.55 10.12
CA GLU A 313 12.93 -14.39 9.45
C GLU A 313 12.85 -13.57 8.15
N ALA A 314 11.65 -13.24 7.68
CA ALA A 314 11.48 -12.29 6.58
C ALA A 314 11.47 -10.84 7.10
N ARG A 315 12.21 -9.96 6.44
CA ARG A 315 12.15 -8.50 6.57
C ARG A 315 10.78 -7.99 6.13
N ILE A 316 10.21 -8.55 5.06
CA ILE A 316 8.92 -8.15 4.51
C ILE A 316 8.03 -9.36 4.31
N SER A 317 6.83 -9.26 4.86
CA SER A 317 5.78 -10.25 4.72
C SER A 317 4.43 -9.59 5.00
N ARG A 318 3.69 -9.20 3.96
CA ARG A 318 2.42 -8.47 4.14
C ARG A 318 1.45 -8.66 2.99
N VAL A 319 0.17 -8.44 3.26
CA VAL A 319 -0.91 -8.42 2.26
C VAL A 319 -1.71 -7.13 2.37
N ILE A 320 -2.03 -6.54 1.22
CA ILE A 320 -3.10 -5.53 1.09
C ILE A 320 -4.23 -6.17 0.29
N GLU A 321 -5.42 -6.25 0.89
CA GLU A 321 -6.65 -6.69 0.23
C GLU A 321 -7.54 -5.47 0.00
N ALA A 322 -7.91 -5.20 -1.25
CA ALA A 322 -8.75 -4.08 -1.63
C ALA A 322 -9.68 -4.47 -2.79
N GLY A 323 -10.89 -3.92 -2.82
CA GLY A 323 -11.91 -4.26 -3.83
C GLY A 323 -12.64 -3.05 -4.39
N PHE A 324 -13.96 -3.15 -4.45
CA PHE A 324 -14.87 -2.12 -4.94
C PHE A 324 -14.83 -0.83 -4.11
N GLU A 325 -14.72 -0.93 -2.79
CA GLU A 325 -14.68 0.23 -1.90
C GLU A 325 -13.42 1.09 -2.10
N ALA A 326 -12.35 0.50 -2.64
CA ALA A 326 -11.12 1.18 -3.04
C ALA A 326 -11.10 1.58 -4.53
N CYS A 327 -12.16 1.26 -5.27
CA CYS A 327 -12.25 1.42 -6.72
C CYS A 327 -11.13 0.70 -7.50
N THR A 328 -10.58 -0.39 -6.95
CA THR A 328 -9.52 -1.18 -7.58
C THR A 328 -10.01 -2.47 -8.21
N ALA A 329 -11.25 -2.87 -7.91
CA ALA A 329 -11.93 -4.02 -8.53
C ALA A 329 -13.45 -3.78 -8.63
N PRO A 330 -14.16 -4.46 -9.55
CA PRO A 330 -15.62 -4.47 -9.56
C PRO A 330 -16.21 -5.16 -8.31
N LYS A 331 -17.45 -4.80 -7.95
CA LYS A 331 -18.17 -5.38 -6.81
C LYS A 331 -18.18 -6.92 -6.87
N GLY A 332 -17.85 -7.54 -5.75
CA GLY A 332 -17.73 -9.01 -5.62
C GLY A 332 -16.36 -9.56 -6.00
N TYR A 333 -15.37 -8.68 -6.23
CA TYR A 333 -13.98 -9.07 -6.48
C TYR A 333 -13.04 -8.28 -5.58
N TYR A 334 -11.95 -8.93 -5.20
CA TYR A 334 -10.89 -8.34 -4.39
C TYR A 334 -9.55 -8.61 -5.05
N LEU A 335 -8.66 -7.62 -4.98
CA LEU A 335 -7.25 -7.76 -5.26
C LEU A 335 -6.50 -8.01 -3.96
N MET A 336 -5.95 -9.21 -3.83
CA MET A 336 -5.08 -9.59 -2.73
C MET A 336 -3.63 -9.42 -3.19
N HIS A 337 -3.02 -8.30 -2.81
CA HIS A 337 -1.63 -7.97 -3.14
C HIS A 337 -0.68 -8.44 -2.04
N ILE A 338 0.19 -9.39 -2.35
CA ILE A 338 1.16 -9.98 -1.43
C ILE A 338 2.56 -9.47 -1.72
N THR A 339 3.22 -8.89 -0.71
CA THR A 339 4.60 -8.40 -0.76
C THR A 339 5.46 -9.23 0.18
N GLY A 340 6.57 -9.75 -0.33
CA GLY A 340 7.58 -10.43 0.49
C GLY A 340 8.99 -10.06 0.08
N SER A 341 9.92 -10.14 1.02
CA SER A 341 11.36 -10.10 0.75
C SER A 341 11.91 -11.50 0.48
N CYS A 342 12.94 -11.56 -0.36
CA CYS A 342 13.67 -12.77 -0.72
C CYS A 342 14.79 -13.07 0.29
N ASP A 343 14.44 -13.14 1.56
CA ASP A 343 15.40 -13.49 2.64
C ASP A 343 15.49 -15.01 2.79
N ASP A 344 16.39 -15.48 3.65
CA ASP A 344 16.60 -16.91 4.00
C ASP A 344 15.40 -17.56 4.72
N SER A 345 14.22 -16.96 4.67
CA SER A 345 13.00 -17.54 5.24
C SER A 345 12.70 -18.87 4.54
N PRO A 346 12.51 -19.97 5.29
CA PRO A 346 12.29 -21.30 4.72
C PRO A 346 10.96 -21.40 3.97
N ILE A 347 10.04 -20.45 4.22
CA ILE A 347 8.71 -20.41 3.64
C ILE A 347 8.55 -19.13 2.83
N GLY A 348 8.18 -19.26 1.56
CA GLY A 348 7.92 -18.12 0.68
C GLY A 348 6.61 -17.41 1.04
N VAL A 349 6.53 -16.10 0.79
CA VAL A 349 5.32 -15.30 1.08
C VAL A 349 4.08 -15.84 0.36
N GLU A 350 4.26 -16.38 -0.86
CA GLU A 350 3.17 -16.97 -1.63
C GLU A 350 2.64 -18.25 -0.98
N GLN A 351 3.49 -19.05 -0.34
CA GLN A 351 3.09 -20.29 0.31
C GLN A 351 2.13 -20.00 1.46
N ILE A 352 2.43 -18.98 2.28
CA ILE A 352 1.53 -18.49 3.33
C ILE A 352 0.21 -17.99 2.75
N ALA A 353 0.26 -17.19 1.67
CA ALA A 353 -0.95 -16.70 1.02
C ALA A 353 -1.84 -17.84 0.49
N ARG A 354 -1.24 -18.89 -0.09
CA ARG A 354 -1.96 -20.09 -0.53
C ARG A 354 -2.58 -20.86 0.62
N GLN A 355 -1.86 -21.01 1.74
CA GLN A 355 -2.40 -21.66 2.93
C GLN A 355 -3.61 -20.91 3.48
N ILE A 356 -3.54 -19.57 3.53
CA ILE A 356 -4.68 -18.72 3.92
C ILE A 356 -5.89 -18.98 3.02
N LEU A 357 -5.70 -18.94 1.70
CA LEU A 357 -6.78 -19.14 0.73
C LEU A 357 -7.38 -20.55 0.82
N GLN A 358 -6.55 -21.58 0.98
CA GLN A 358 -6.98 -22.97 1.15
C GLN A 358 -7.80 -23.17 2.42
N GLN A 359 -7.33 -22.65 3.56
CA GLN A 359 -8.05 -22.74 4.83
C GLN A 359 -9.40 -22.03 4.79
N LYS A 360 -9.53 -20.98 3.97
CA LYS A 360 -10.78 -20.25 3.75
C LYS A 360 -11.63 -20.82 2.61
N ASN A 361 -11.17 -21.87 1.93
CA ASN A 361 -11.82 -22.44 0.75
C ASN A 361 -12.08 -21.40 -0.37
N ILE A 362 -11.15 -20.46 -0.53
CA ILE A 362 -11.19 -19.41 -1.56
C ILE A 362 -10.31 -19.84 -2.72
N GLU A 363 -10.92 -20.11 -3.88
CA GLU A 363 -10.20 -20.41 -5.12
C GLU A 363 -9.85 -19.10 -5.85
N PRO A 364 -8.55 -18.81 -6.11
CA PRO A 364 -8.17 -17.64 -6.88
C PRO A 364 -8.65 -17.74 -8.32
N ILE A 365 -9.25 -16.65 -8.81
CA ILE A 365 -9.78 -16.56 -10.17
C ILE A 365 -8.64 -16.27 -11.16
N TRP A 366 -7.70 -15.43 -10.74
CA TRP A 366 -6.55 -15.02 -11.53
C TRP A 366 -5.35 -14.76 -10.63
N ARG A 367 -4.16 -14.95 -11.18
CA ARG A 367 -2.88 -14.78 -10.48
C ARG A 367 -1.86 -14.10 -11.39
N LEU A 368 -1.15 -13.11 -10.86
CA LEU A 368 0.11 -12.61 -11.40
C LEU A 368 1.18 -12.71 -10.33
N ALA A 369 2.35 -13.23 -10.70
CA ALA A 369 3.51 -13.28 -9.83
C ALA A 369 4.74 -12.83 -10.60
N PHE A 370 5.52 -11.95 -9.99
CA PHE A 370 6.78 -11.43 -10.53
C PHE A 370 7.70 -11.01 -9.39
N ARG A 371 8.96 -10.80 -9.74
CA ARG A 371 9.98 -10.32 -8.81
C ARG A 371 10.46 -8.96 -9.27
N MET A 372 10.43 -7.99 -8.37
CA MET A 372 10.97 -6.66 -8.62
C MET A 372 12.43 -6.63 -8.20
N ARG A 373 13.29 -6.14 -9.11
CA ARG A 373 14.71 -5.90 -8.87
C ARG A 373 14.88 -4.42 -8.48
N VAL A 374 15.37 -4.18 -7.27
CA VAL A 374 15.68 -2.84 -6.75
C VAL A 374 17.19 -2.73 -6.64
N VAL A 375 17.75 -1.73 -7.31
CA VAL A 375 19.20 -1.52 -7.42
C VAL A 375 19.58 -0.14 -6.92
N GLU A 376 20.75 -0.08 -6.27
CA GLU A 376 21.48 1.14 -5.99
C GLU A 376 22.82 1.08 -6.73
N PHE A 377 23.32 2.24 -7.14
CA PHE A 377 24.51 2.36 -7.98
C PHE A 377 25.51 3.30 -7.35
N GLU A 378 26.78 3.11 -7.72
CA GLU A 378 27.83 4.06 -7.39
C GLU A 378 27.59 5.39 -8.10
N ARG A 379 27.68 6.49 -7.35
CA ARG A 379 27.36 7.84 -7.84
C ARG A 379 28.59 8.71 -8.11
N GLU A 380 29.77 8.29 -7.66
CA GLU A 380 31.00 9.09 -7.74
C GLU A 380 31.44 9.39 -9.18
N ASN A 381 31.15 8.47 -10.11
CA ASN A 381 31.53 8.57 -11.52
C ASN A 381 30.48 9.24 -12.41
N LEU A 382 29.37 9.74 -11.84
CA LEU A 382 28.35 10.45 -12.62
C LEU A 382 28.83 11.86 -12.97
N ALA A 383 28.46 12.34 -14.17
CA ALA A 383 28.67 13.73 -14.54
C ALA A 383 28.02 14.65 -13.48
N PRO A 384 28.62 15.81 -13.16
CA PRO A 384 28.18 16.65 -12.03
C PRO A 384 26.76 17.24 -12.19
N ASN A 385 26.25 17.29 -13.43
CA ASN A 385 24.90 17.71 -13.77
C ASN A 385 23.99 16.53 -14.16
N LEU A 386 24.34 15.32 -13.74
CA LEU A 386 23.53 14.12 -13.85
C LEU A 386 23.12 13.65 -12.47
N SER A 387 21.83 13.35 -12.30
CA SER A 387 21.31 12.87 -11.02
C SER A 387 20.39 11.68 -11.25
N VAL A 388 20.44 10.71 -10.34
CA VAL A 388 19.57 9.54 -10.35
C VAL A 388 18.52 9.72 -9.26
N SER A 389 17.25 9.65 -9.64
CA SER A 389 16.13 9.71 -8.69
C SER A 389 16.19 8.52 -7.73
N PRO A 390 15.57 8.61 -6.54
CA PRO A 390 15.49 7.48 -5.62
C PRO A 390 14.88 6.23 -6.29
N SER A 391 15.41 5.05 -5.97
CA SER A 391 14.80 3.77 -6.34
C SER A 391 13.52 3.53 -5.52
N LEU A 392 12.65 2.65 -6.03
CA LEU A 392 11.53 2.15 -5.24
C LEU A 392 12.06 1.45 -3.98
N ASP A 393 11.43 1.69 -2.84
CA ASP A 393 11.75 1.02 -1.58
C ASP A 393 10.67 -0.01 -1.19
N ASP A 394 11.02 -0.82 -0.21
CA ASP A 394 10.28 -1.97 0.25
C ASP A 394 9.36 -1.65 1.47
N ASP A 395 9.36 -0.37 1.90
CA ASP A 395 8.56 0.18 2.99
C ASP A 395 7.05 0.08 2.72
N ILE A 396 6.21 0.12 3.77
CA ILE A 396 4.75 0.07 3.62
C ILE A 396 4.14 1.42 3.24
N HIS A 397 4.85 2.51 3.53
CA HIS A 397 4.44 3.88 3.22
C HIS A 397 5.53 4.62 2.43
N TYR A 398 5.36 5.93 2.27
CA TYR A 398 6.10 6.76 1.32
C TYR A 398 7.11 7.71 2.00
N SER A 399 7.42 7.53 3.28
CA SER A 399 8.24 8.51 4.01
C SER A 399 9.67 8.56 3.47
N ALA A 400 10.31 7.39 3.30
CA ALA A 400 11.67 7.30 2.81
C ALA A 400 11.84 7.90 1.40
N VAL A 401 10.93 7.59 0.45
CA VAL A 401 10.99 8.16 -0.90
C VAL A 401 10.81 9.68 -0.91
N ILE A 402 9.89 10.22 -0.10
CA ILE A 402 9.69 11.68 0.02
C ILE A 402 10.94 12.35 0.59
N GLU A 403 11.53 11.80 1.65
CA GLU A 403 12.76 12.33 2.25
C GLU A 403 13.93 12.29 1.26
N LYS A 404 14.12 11.17 0.55
CA LYS A 404 15.16 11.03 -0.47
C LYS A 404 14.97 12.01 -1.64
N CYS A 405 13.72 12.22 -2.08
CA CYS A 405 13.40 13.22 -3.11
C CYS A 405 13.69 14.64 -2.64
N LYS A 406 13.29 14.99 -1.42
CA LYS A 406 13.55 16.29 -0.82
C LYS A 406 15.04 16.55 -0.69
N LYS A 407 15.80 15.57 -0.17
CA LYS A 407 17.26 15.65 -0.05
C LYS A 407 17.91 15.89 -1.41
N LEU A 408 17.56 15.10 -2.42
CA LEU A 408 18.09 15.27 -3.79
C LEU A 408 17.76 16.65 -4.35
N PHE A 409 16.53 17.14 -4.16
CA PHE A 409 16.13 18.46 -4.61
C PHE A 409 16.95 19.57 -3.95
N CYS A 410 17.11 19.54 -2.62
CA CYS A 410 17.88 20.54 -1.88
C CYS A 410 19.39 20.49 -2.18
N GLU A 411 19.94 19.31 -2.49
CA GLU A 411 21.34 19.17 -2.94
C GLU A 411 21.55 19.85 -4.30
N ILE A 412 20.58 19.75 -5.21
CA ILE A 412 20.65 20.36 -6.55
C ILE A 412 20.35 21.86 -6.49
N TRP A 413 19.38 22.26 -5.67
CA TRP A 413 18.89 23.64 -5.55
C TRP A 413 18.76 24.03 -4.06
N PRO A 414 19.86 24.41 -3.40
CA PRO A 414 19.86 24.71 -1.95
C PRO A 414 19.03 25.96 -1.59
N ASP A 415 18.89 26.89 -2.52
CA ASP A 415 18.14 28.15 -2.32
C ASP A 415 16.65 28.04 -2.71
N ARG A 416 16.12 26.83 -2.90
CA ARG A 416 14.73 26.61 -3.33
C ARG A 416 13.97 25.71 -2.35
N ASP A 417 12.69 26.03 -2.19
CA ASP A 417 11.78 25.22 -1.39
C ASP A 417 11.28 24.00 -2.17
N PHE A 418 11.30 22.84 -1.51
CA PHE A 418 10.74 21.60 -2.04
C PHE A 418 9.21 21.61 -1.86
N LEU A 419 8.48 21.74 -2.96
CA LEU A 419 7.00 21.78 -2.99
C LEU A 419 6.42 22.78 -1.98
N PRO A 420 6.70 24.09 -2.14
CA PRO A 420 6.23 25.10 -1.21
C PRO A 420 4.70 25.14 -1.15
N ARG A 421 4.17 25.56 0.00
CA ARG A 421 2.74 25.85 0.12
C ARG A 421 2.34 26.86 -0.94
N SER A 422 1.24 26.59 -1.64
CA SER A 422 0.65 27.59 -2.53
C SER A 422 0.50 28.92 -1.79
N ILE A 423 1.02 30.00 -2.35
CA ILE A 423 0.60 31.33 -1.91
C ILE A 423 -0.85 31.44 -2.35
N ARG A 424 -1.79 31.59 -1.40
CA ARG A 424 -3.16 31.98 -1.74
C ARG A 424 -3.02 33.31 -2.47
N VAL A 425 -3.29 33.33 -3.77
CA VAL A 425 -3.59 34.58 -4.45
C VAL A 425 -4.92 35.00 -3.84
N GLU A 426 -4.88 35.95 -2.90
CA GLU A 426 -6.10 36.68 -2.56
C GLU A 426 -6.57 37.30 -3.87
N THR A 427 -7.64 36.73 -4.44
CA THR A 427 -8.40 37.43 -5.45
C THR A 427 -9.02 38.62 -4.72
N GLU A 428 -8.32 39.76 -4.75
CA GLU A 428 -8.98 41.06 -4.71
C GLU A 428 -9.99 41.05 -5.85
N ASP A 429 -11.25 40.74 -5.53
CA ASP A 429 -12.47 41.04 -6.29
C ASP A 429 -13.60 40.17 -5.72
N ASP A 430 -14.19 40.59 -4.60
CA ASP A 430 -15.60 40.32 -4.24
C ASP A 430 -16.10 41.27 -3.12
N ASP A 431 -15.53 42.48 -3.05
CA ASP A 431 -16.20 43.63 -2.43
C ASP A 431 -16.82 44.44 -3.57
N ASP A 432 -18.04 44.06 -3.96
CA ASP A 432 -19.09 44.95 -4.49
C ASP A 432 -20.15 44.14 -5.27
N GLN A 433 -21.15 43.62 -4.56
CA GLN A 433 -22.53 43.85 -5.00
C GLN A 433 -23.54 43.65 -3.87
N GLU A 434 -24.13 44.79 -3.53
CA GLU A 434 -25.16 45.03 -2.54
C GLU A 434 -26.43 44.19 -2.77
N HIS A 435 -27.02 43.81 -1.65
CA HIS A 435 -28.44 43.55 -1.41
C HIS A 435 -29.42 43.76 -2.59
N GLU A 436 -30.03 42.66 -3.07
CA GLU A 436 -31.42 42.69 -3.54
C GLU A 436 -32.29 41.74 -2.72
N THR A 437 -33.29 42.34 -2.06
CA THR A 437 -34.37 41.68 -1.32
C THR A 437 -35.23 40.77 -2.21
N PRO A 438 -35.81 39.67 -1.69
CA PRO A 438 -36.73 38.86 -2.47
C PRO A 438 -38.07 39.57 -2.61
N VAL A 439 -38.53 39.72 -3.86
CA VAL A 439 -39.88 40.14 -4.19
C VAL A 439 -40.78 38.90 -4.20
N ASP A 440 -41.85 38.95 -3.40
CA ASP A 440 -42.97 38.01 -3.41
C ASP A 440 -43.57 37.85 -4.82
N GLN A 441 -43.75 36.59 -5.26
CA GLN A 441 -44.98 36.08 -5.90
C GLN A 441 -44.98 34.56 -6.02
#